data_AF-A0A0D2CL98-F1
#
_entry.id   AF-A0A0D2CL98-F1
#
_cell.length_a   1.000
_cell.length_b   1.000
_cell.length_c   1.000
_cell.angle_alpha   90.00
_cell.angle_beta   90.00
_cell.angle_gamma   90.00
#
_symmetry.space_group_name_H-M   'P 1'
#
loop_
_entity.id
_entity.type
_entity.pdbx_description
1 polymer ?
#
loop_
_entity_poly.entity_id
_entity_poly.type
_entity_poly.pdbx_seq_one_letter_code
_entity_poly.pdbx_strand_id
1 'polypeptide(L)'
;MTDAKRLPWLRLMALKQTDKDVYESVHRAWPSSGGNRAFGGHVYAQSAIAASKTVEDGLVIHNITGHFILGGSVLAPFVYHVRRIGDGRSFSWRTVEVFQGSQPSARPCFVATISFKRYEESKSWIPLEHQAETFEDFTKTYSSILDRTKPEETPLAPGADAPWWYNANNDAWRVTNDMFPGVDIRKVDMSGHNETSRHPTRHPAAGRRQLCFYRLIVDAESRELLNKTTSEILNLHAAAHLYASDRNSLFLIPRAHGLADRIAVLASLSHTVIFHGDPARLKMLDEQGNPIWFVQEAWTSNSGAGRGCHESRLWNYKSGRVVASTIQDGMVRIPRDPGRVPKYYQQAETALQSVSNPSPKL
;
A
#
# COMPACT_ATOMS: atom_id res chain seq x y z
N MET A 1 4.01 -22.80 7.82
CA MET A 1 5.45 -22.48 7.84
C MET A 1 5.61 -21.13 8.52
N THR A 2 6.53 -21.05 9.48
CA THR A 2 6.61 -20.07 10.56
C THR A 2 6.83 -18.62 10.10
N ASP A 3 6.14 -17.66 10.74
CA ASP A 3 6.28 -16.19 10.57
C ASP A 3 7.72 -15.64 10.69
N ALA A 4 8.68 -16.46 11.15
CA ALA A 4 10.07 -16.11 11.44
C ALA A 4 10.96 -15.69 10.24
N LYS A 5 10.45 -15.61 9.00
CA LYS A 5 11.24 -15.26 7.80
C LYS A 5 10.94 -13.90 7.17
N ARG A 6 9.86 -13.20 7.55
CA ARG A 6 9.49 -11.92 6.95
C ARG A 6 10.15 -10.75 7.67
N LEU A 7 10.72 -9.79 6.93
CA LEU A 7 11.33 -8.59 7.50
C LEU A 7 10.24 -7.75 8.22
N PRO A 8 10.37 -7.49 9.54
CA PRO A 8 9.35 -6.78 10.31
C PRO A 8 9.30 -5.29 9.98
N TRP A 9 8.16 -4.66 10.27
CA TRP A 9 7.83 -3.29 9.90
C TRP A 9 8.87 -2.26 10.33
N LEU A 10 9.24 -2.27 11.61
CA LEU A 10 10.14 -1.28 12.18
C LEU A 10 11.51 -1.31 11.50
N ARG A 11 12.02 -2.51 11.20
CA ARG A 11 13.29 -2.69 10.48
C ARG A 11 13.17 -2.24 9.03
N LEU A 12 12.13 -2.67 8.31
CA LEU A 12 11.89 -2.28 6.91
C LEU A 12 11.83 -0.76 6.72
N MET A 13 11.28 -0.04 7.69
CA MET A 13 11.05 1.40 7.63
C MET A 13 12.13 2.23 8.32
N ALA A 14 13.22 1.61 8.75
CA ALA A 14 14.31 2.32 9.41
C ALA A 14 14.96 3.35 8.48
N LEU A 15 15.11 4.57 9.00
CA LEU A 15 15.75 5.70 8.35
C LEU A 15 16.95 6.15 9.19
N LYS A 16 18.06 6.43 8.51
CA LYS A 16 19.23 7.09 9.11
C LYS A 16 19.15 8.58 8.79
N GLN A 17 19.27 9.44 9.79
CA GLN A 17 19.43 10.87 9.55
C GLN A 17 20.86 11.16 9.08
N THR A 18 21.00 11.81 7.93
CA THR A 18 22.31 12.13 7.33
C THR A 18 22.65 13.62 7.40
N ASP A 19 21.63 14.47 7.50
CA ASP A 19 21.77 15.92 7.71
C ASP A 19 20.49 16.46 8.39
N LYS A 20 20.42 17.76 8.67
CA LYS A 20 19.20 18.43 9.13
C LYS A 20 18.09 18.23 8.10
N ASP A 21 17.00 17.60 8.53
CA ASP A 21 15.83 17.31 7.70
C ASP A 21 16.14 16.43 6.46
N VAL A 22 17.26 15.70 6.45
CA VAL A 22 17.63 14.73 5.41
C VAL A 22 17.80 13.33 6.01
N TYR A 23 17.12 12.35 5.39
CA TYR A 23 17.10 10.97 5.86
C TYR A 23 17.41 10.01 4.71
N GLU A 24 18.01 8.86 5.01
CA GLU A 24 18.36 7.81 4.06
C GLU A 24 17.76 6.46 4.48
N SER A 25 17.24 5.69 3.53
CA SER A 25 16.78 4.32 3.77
C SER A 25 17.91 3.44 4.32
N VAL A 26 17.68 2.79 5.46
CA VAL A 26 18.62 1.79 5.99
C VAL A 26 18.47 0.46 5.25
N HIS A 27 17.23 0.04 5.02
CA HIS A 27 16.91 -1.16 4.26
C HIS A 27 16.60 -0.84 2.80
N ARG A 28 17.02 -1.74 1.91
CA ARG A 28 16.68 -1.65 0.48
C ARG A 28 15.18 -1.84 0.29
N ALA A 29 14.63 -1.14 -0.70
CA ALA A 29 13.24 -1.29 -1.07
C ALA A 29 12.93 -2.68 -1.65
N TRP A 30 11.72 -3.16 -1.39
CA TRP A 30 11.25 -4.45 -1.88
C TRP A 30 10.90 -4.40 -3.38
N PRO A 31 11.25 -5.42 -4.19
CA PRO A 31 10.82 -5.51 -5.59
C PRO A 31 9.36 -6.00 -5.68
N SER A 32 8.46 -5.21 -6.29
CA SER A 32 7.03 -5.54 -6.31
C SER A 32 6.66 -6.80 -7.12
N SER A 33 7.38 -7.05 -8.22
CA SER A 33 6.99 -8.06 -9.23
C SER A 33 8.19 -8.75 -9.88
N GLY A 34 9.31 -8.82 -9.15
CA GLY A 34 10.61 -9.24 -9.68
C GLY A 34 11.35 -8.11 -10.41
N GLY A 35 12.68 -8.26 -10.54
CA GLY A 35 13.54 -7.27 -11.18
C GLY A 35 13.98 -6.12 -10.27
N ASN A 36 14.52 -5.05 -10.88
CA ASN A 36 15.21 -3.97 -10.14
C ASN A 36 14.30 -2.79 -9.73
N ARG A 37 12.99 -2.87 -9.96
CA ARG A 37 12.06 -1.76 -9.67
C ARG A 37 11.53 -1.85 -8.24
N ALA A 38 11.71 -0.77 -7.48
CA ALA A 38 11.21 -0.64 -6.12
C ALA A 38 9.68 -0.54 -6.07
N PHE A 39 9.09 -1.12 -5.02
CA PHE A 39 7.68 -0.94 -4.68
C PHE A 39 7.38 0.51 -4.27
N GLY A 40 6.36 1.12 -4.90
CA GLY A 40 5.97 2.51 -4.68
C GLY A 40 5.58 2.82 -3.23
N GLY A 41 4.84 1.91 -2.60
CA GLY A 41 4.44 2.03 -1.20
C GLY A 41 5.61 2.18 -0.24
N HIS A 42 6.81 1.65 -0.57
CA HIS A 42 8.01 1.80 0.26
C HIS A 42 8.47 3.26 0.33
N VAL A 43 8.67 3.90 -0.84
CA VAL A 43 9.08 5.31 -0.88
C VAL A 43 7.98 6.23 -0.33
N TYR A 44 6.72 5.87 -0.54
CA TYR A 44 5.57 6.60 -0.03
C TYR A 44 5.54 6.60 1.51
N ALA A 45 5.62 5.41 2.12
CA ALA A 45 5.58 5.26 3.57
C ALA A 45 6.81 5.87 4.26
N GLN A 46 8.02 5.64 3.74
CA GLN A 46 9.23 6.26 4.31
C GLN A 46 9.21 7.78 4.19
N SER A 47 8.60 8.36 3.15
CA SER A 47 8.41 9.81 3.06
C SER A 47 7.55 10.35 4.21
N ALA A 48 6.48 9.64 4.57
CA ALA A 48 5.65 9.98 5.73
C ALA A 48 6.45 9.94 7.05
N ILE A 49 7.28 8.91 7.23
CA ILE A 49 8.11 8.73 8.43
C ILE A 49 9.22 9.78 8.50
N ALA A 50 9.90 10.08 7.38
CA ALA A 50 10.91 11.14 7.32
C ALA A 50 10.31 12.49 7.71
N ALA A 51 9.13 12.82 7.17
CA ALA A 51 8.43 14.05 7.52
C ALA A 51 7.99 14.07 8.99
N SER A 52 7.50 12.95 9.54
CA SER A 52 7.05 12.91 10.94
C SER A 52 8.17 13.13 11.94
N LYS A 53 9.43 12.81 11.58
CA LYS A 53 10.61 13.13 12.41
C LYS A 53 10.92 14.62 12.51
N THR A 54 10.23 15.45 11.72
CA THR A 54 10.43 16.90 11.67
C THR A 54 9.30 17.70 12.31
N VAL A 55 8.31 17.07 12.94
CA VAL A 55 7.18 17.77 13.59
C VAL A 55 7.26 17.64 15.11
N GLU A 56 6.57 18.53 15.84
CA GLU A 56 6.45 18.47 17.29
C GLU A 56 5.65 17.26 17.77
N ASP A 57 5.82 16.88 19.03
CA ASP A 57 5.04 15.82 19.66
C ASP A 57 3.53 16.15 19.70
N GLY A 58 2.72 15.09 19.57
CA GLY A 58 1.26 15.17 19.47
C GLY A 58 0.71 15.47 18.07
N LEU A 59 1.57 15.66 17.06
CA LEU A 59 1.16 15.82 15.65
C LEU A 59 1.18 14.48 14.92
N VAL A 60 0.03 14.04 14.42
CA VAL A 60 -0.12 12.80 13.64
C VAL A 60 -0.56 13.14 12.22
N ILE A 61 -0.05 12.41 11.24
CA ILE A 61 -0.41 12.56 9.83
C ILE A 61 -1.94 12.38 9.66
N HIS A 62 -2.57 13.34 8.98
CA HIS A 62 -4.00 13.25 8.64
C HIS A 62 -4.23 13.30 7.13
N ASN A 63 -3.25 13.79 6.36
CA ASN A 63 -3.32 13.83 4.91
C ASN A 63 -1.92 13.69 4.30
N ILE A 64 -1.84 12.96 3.20
CA ILE A 64 -0.66 12.90 2.35
C ILE A 64 -1.07 12.71 0.90
N THR A 65 -0.42 13.45 0.00
CA THR A 65 -0.50 13.24 -1.45
C THR A 65 0.91 13.07 -2.00
N GLY A 66 1.14 11.94 -2.68
CA GLY A 66 2.41 11.58 -3.32
C GLY A 66 2.31 11.58 -4.83
N HIS A 67 3.40 11.90 -5.52
CA HIS A 67 3.53 11.83 -6.97
C HIS A 67 4.77 11.02 -7.35
N PHE A 68 4.57 10.02 -8.19
CA PHE A 68 5.63 9.12 -8.69
C PHE A 68 6.14 9.66 -10.02
N ILE A 69 7.41 10.09 -10.04
CA ILE A 69 8.01 10.79 -11.18
C ILE A 69 8.88 9.81 -11.98
N LEU A 70 9.76 9.07 -11.30
CA LEU A 70 10.70 8.12 -11.91
C LEU A 70 10.60 6.76 -11.21
N GLY A 71 10.90 5.69 -11.96
CA GLY A 71 10.96 4.35 -11.40
C GLY A 71 12.13 4.22 -10.43
N GLY A 72 11.84 3.94 -9.16
CA GLY A 72 12.87 3.70 -8.16
C GLY A 72 13.59 2.37 -8.36
N SER A 73 14.88 2.32 -7.98
CA SER A 73 15.74 1.15 -8.02
C SER A 73 15.82 0.47 -6.65
N VAL A 74 15.84 -0.87 -6.61
CA VAL A 74 16.13 -1.64 -5.39
C VAL A 74 17.62 -1.73 -5.05
N LEU A 75 18.49 -1.27 -5.95
CA LEU A 75 19.95 -1.38 -5.81
C LEU A 75 20.59 -0.19 -5.08
N ALA A 76 19.86 0.91 -4.91
CA ALA A 76 20.33 2.12 -4.24
C ALA A 76 19.35 2.50 -3.12
N PRO A 77 19.82 3.07 -2.00
CA PRO A 77 18.93 3.62 -0.98
C PRO A 77 18.19 4.85 -1.52
N PHE A 78 17.04 5.16 -0.93
CA PHE A 78 16.36 6.44 -1.17
C PHE A 78 16.86 7.48 -0.17
N VAL A 79 17.01 8.72 -0.63
CA VAL A 79 17.34 9.88 0.20
C VAL A 79 16.16 10.83 0.21
N TYR A 80 15.65 11.15 1.39
CA TYR A 80 14.45 11.94 1.65
C TYR A 80 14.85 13.32 2.14
N HIS A 81 14.60 14.34 1.33
CA HIS A 81 14.79 15.75 1.69
C HIS A 81 13.47 16.32 2.17
N VAL A 82 13.36 16.61 3.46
CA VAL A 82 12.16 17.18 4.05
C VAL A 82 12.28 18.69 4.07
N ARG A 83 11.28 19.38 3.52
CA ARG A 83 11.14 20.84 3.63
C ARG A 83 9.96 21.16 4.54
N ARG A 84 10.22 22.01 5.52
CA ARG A 84 9.22 22.55 6.46
C ARG A 84 8.48 23.70 5.78
N ILE A 85 7.17 23.52 5.56
CA ILE A 85 6.33 24.55 4.90
C ILE A 85 5.78 25.54 5.91
N GLY A 86 5.35 25.01 7.06
CA GLY A 86 4.83 25.81 8.14
C GLY A 86 4.54 24.95 9.37
N ASP A 87 4.65 25.58 10.52
CA ASP A 87 4.33 25.02 11.83
C ASP A 87 3.35 25.96 12.54
N GLY A 88 2.10 25.50 12.65
CA GLY A 88 1.07 26.14 13.44
C GLY A 88 0.77 25.33 14.69
N ARG A 89 -0.06 25.89 15.59
CA ARG A 89 -0.42 25.24 16.85
C ARG A 89 -1.10 23.87 16.67
N SER A 90 -1.98 23.76 15.67
CA SER A 90 -2.80 22.57 15.41
C SER A 90 -2.37 21.79 14.18
N PHE A 91 -1.63 22.41 13.26
CA PHE A 91 -1.26 21.83 11.97
C PHE A 91 0.19 22.13 11.61
N SER A 92 0.85 21.16 11.00
CA SER A 92 2.18 21.32 10.40
C SER A 92 2.20 20.73 9.01
N TRP A 93 2.85 21.42 8.08
CA TRP A 93 2.95 21.01 6.68
C TRP A 93 4.39 20.74 6.28
N ARG A 94 4.60 19.65 5.55
CA ARG A 94 5.89 19.23 5.01
C ARG A 94 5.77 18.93 3.53
N THR A 95 6.83 19.21 2.77
CA THR A 95 7.06 18.54 1.50
C THR A 95 8.25 17.63 1.61
N VAL A 96 8.22 16.49 0.92
CA VAL A 96 9.36 15.56 0.84
C VAL A 96 9.70 15.35 -0.61
N GLU A 97 10.95 15.55 -0.96
CA GLU A 97 11.51 15.20 -2.25
C GLU A 97 12.45 14.01 -2.08
N VAL A 98 12.31 13.00 -2.92
CA VAL A 98 13.05 11.76 -2.78
C VAL A 98 13.93 11.50 -3.98
N PHE A 99 15.21 11.25 -3.72
CA PHE A 99 16.24 11.06 -4.73
C PHE A 99 16.87 9.67 -4.64
N GLN A 100 17.39 9.21 -5.78
CA GLN A 100 18.32 8.09 -5.86
C GLN A 100 19.45 8.47 -6.80
N GLY A 101 20.69 8.38 -6.32
CA GLY A 101 21.89 8.87 -7.00
C GLY A 101 22.43 10.15 -6.38
N SER A 102 23.75 10.34 -6.46
CA SER A 102 24.50 11.43 -5.82
C SER A 102 24.84 12.59 -6.76
N GLN A 103 24.33 12.57 -8.00
CA GLN A 103 24.66 13.57 -9.00
C GLN A 103 23.90 14.88 -8.73
N PRO A 104 24.54 16.07 -8.84
CA PRO A 104 23.86 17.36 -8.62
C PRO A 104 22.65 17.62 -9.51
N SER A 105 22.59 17.00 -10.70
CA SER A 105 21.47 17.09 -11.64
C SER A 105 20.40 16.01 -11.43
N ALA A 106 20.46 15.25 -10.33
CA ALA A 106 19.49 14.20 -10.05
C ALA A 106 18.09 14.82 -9.91
N ARG A 107 17.12 14.21 -10.61
CA ARG A 107 15.71 14.57 -10.48
C ARG A 107 15.07 13.72 -9.39
N PRO A 108 14.10 14.24 -8.63
CA PRO A 108 13.39 13.45 -7.66
C PRO A 108 12.64 12.32 -8.37
N CYS A 109 12.69 11.13 -7.78
CA CYS A 109 11.89 9.98 -8.22
C CYS A 109 10.47 10.01 -7.66
N PHE A 110 10.29 10.70 -6.53
CA PHE A 110 9.03 10.83 -5.83
C PHE A 110 8.97 12.16 -5.08
N VAL A 111 7.79 12.78 -5.03
CA VAL A 111 7.53 13.97 -4.20
C VAL A 111 6.23 13.80 -3.44
N ALA A 112 6.17 14.29 -2.20
CA ALA A 112 4.96 14.28 -1.40
C ALA A 112 4.70 15.60 -0.68
N THR A 113 3.42 15.93 -0.51
CA THR A 113 2.93 16.95 0.41
C THR A 113 2.23 16.25 1.58
N ILE A 114 2.59 16.59 2.81
CA ILE A 114 2.14 15.89 4.01
C ILE A 114 1.64 16.93 5.02
N SER A 115 0.48 16.66 5.59
CA SER A 115 -0.13 17.48 6.64
C SER A 115 -0.32 16.67 7.91
N PHE A 116 0.16 17.23 9.02
CA PHE A 116 0.03 16.67 10.36
C PHE A 116 -0.94 17.52 11.16
N LYS A 117 -1.71 16.88 12.04
CA LYS A 117 -2.71 17.53 12.86
C LYS A 117 -2.59 17.06 14.31
N ARG A 118 -2.79 17.99 15.24
CA ARG A 118 -2.92 17.70 16.67
C ARG A 118 -4.32 17.14 16.92
N TYR A 119 -4.40 16.04 17.66
CA TYR A 119 -5.70 15.49 18.04
C TYR A 119 -6.51 16.53 18.84
N GLU A 120 -7.79 16.61 18.55
CA GLU A 120 -8.75 17.48 19.23
C GLU A 120 -9.95 16.62 19.60
N GLU A 121 -10.18 16.45 20.90
CA GLU A 121 -11.33 15.69 21.40
C GLU A 121 -12.63 16.43 21.04
N SER A 122 -13.61 15.69 20.53
CA SER A 122 -14.93 16.26 20.26
C SER A 122 -15.62 16.59 21.57
N LYS A 123 -16.15 17.80 21.71
CA LYS A 123 -16.93 18.17 22.89
C LYS A 123 -18.24 17.38 22.89
N SER A 124 -18.59 16.79 24.03
CA SER A 124 -19.78 15.92 24.18
C SER A 124 -21.11 16.56 23.74
N TRP A 125 -21.20 17.89 23.76
CA TRP A 125 -22.39 18.65 23.35
C TRP A 125 -22.42 19.04 21.85
N ILE A 126 -21.37 18.72 21.06
CA ILE A 126 -21.36 18.85 19.59
C ILE A 126 -20.90 17.53 18.96
N PRO A 127 -21.82 16.60 18.63
CA PRO A 127 -21.44 15.35 17.99
C PRO A 127 -21.11 15.60 16.50
N LEU A 128 -19.85 15.94 16.21
CA LEU A 128 -19.35 16.11 14.82
C LEU A 128 -18.87 14.80 14.19
N GLU A 129 -18.63 13.77 14.99
CA GLU A 129 -18.12 12.50 14.49
C GLU A 129 -19.22 11.68 13.83
N HIS A 130 -19.04 11.35 12.56
CA HIS A 130 -19.91 10.43 11.82
C HIS A 130 -19.10 9.58 10.85
N GLN A 131 -19.69 8.47 10.41
CA GLN A 131 -19.21 7.63 9.33
C GLN A 131 -20.42 7.19 8.52
N ALA A 132 -20.35 7.31 7.20
CA ALA A 132 -21.50 7.02 6.34
C ALA A 132 -21.91 5.54 6.37
N GLU A 133 -20.92 4.65 6.24
CA GLU A 133 -21.14 3.20 6.20
C GLU A 133 -20.95 2.61 7.59
N THR A 134 -21.79 1.67 8.00
CA THR A 134 -21.61 0.94 9.26
C THR A 134 -20.87 -0.39 9.05
N PHE A 135 -20.41 -1.00 10.14
CA PHE A 135 -19.86 -2.36 10.06
C PHE A 135 -20.93 -3.38 9.66
N GLU A 136 -22.19 -3.15 10.06
CA GLU A 136 -23.32 -3.97 9.65
C GLU A 136 -23.54 -3.89 8.14
N ASP A 137 -23.49 -2.68 7.56
CA ASP A 137 -23.58 -2.51 6.10
C ASP A 137 -22.45 -3.25 5.37
N PHE A 138 -21.22 -3.13 5.87
CA PHE A 138 -20.05 -3.82 5.32
C PHE A 138 -20.22 -5.35 5.38
N THR A 139 -20.52 -5.89 6.57
CA THR A 139 -20.68 -7.34 6.77
C THR A 139 -21.86 -7.90 5.99
N LYS A 140 -22.98 -7.17 5.92
CA LYS A 140 -24.13 -7.53 5.10
C LYS A 140 -23.78 -7.59 3.62
N THR A 141 -23.09 -6.56 3.10
CA THR A 141 -22.67 -6.45 1.70
C THR A 141 -21.75 -7.61 1.29
N TYR A 142 -20.87 -8.04 2.18
CA TYR A 142 -19.88 -9.09 1.92
C TYR A 142 -20.14 -10.40 2.68
N SER A 143 -21.36 -10.62 3.18
CA SER A 143 -21.75 -11.79 4.00
C SER A 143 -21.37 -13.11 3.36
N SER A 144 -21.72 -13.28 2.08
CA SER A 144 -21.36 -14.46 1.26
C SER A 144 -19.86 -14.82 1.25
N ILE A 145 -18.99 -13.86 1.59
CA ILE A 145 -17.54 -13.98 1.60
C ILE A 145 -17.01 -14.08 3.04
N LEU A 146 -17.40 -13.14 3.89
CA LEU A 146 -16.90 -12.99 5.26
C LEU A 146 -17.41 -14.08 6.21
N ASP A 147 -18.61 -14.64 5.96
CA ASP A 147 -19.14 -15.76 6.74
C ASP A 147 -18.35 -17.06 6.52
N ARG A 148 -17.59 -17.12 5.42
CA ARG A 148 -16.90 -18.34 4.97
C ARG A 148 -15.39 -18.29 5.12
N THR A 149 -14.82 -17.10 5.37
CA THR A 149 -13.38 -16.91 5.29
C THR A 149 -12.89 -16.00 6.41
N LYS A 150 -12.05 -16.53 7.29
CA LYS A 150 -11.32 -15.69 8.25
C LYS A 150 -10.12 -15.01 7.58
N PRO A 151 -9.68 -13.83 8.07
CA PRO A 151 -8.45 -13.20 7.57
C PRO A 151 -7.24 -14.15 7.56
N GLU A 152 -7.07 -14.98 8.59
CA GLU A 152 -5.96 -15.94 8.73
C GLU A 152 -6.03 -17.14 7.79
N GLU A 153 -7.20 -17.41 7.23
CA GLU A 153 -7.44 -18.50 6.28
C GLU A 153 -7.38 -17.99 4.82
N THR A 154 -7.45 -16.66 4.64
CA THR A 154 -7.36 -16.02 3.33
C THR A 154 -5.94 -16.18 2.75
N PRO A 155 -5.79 -16.56 1.46
CA PRO A 155 -4.48 -16.64 0.82
C PRO A 155 -3.73 -15.30 0.82
N LEU A 156 -2.40 -15.37 0.87
CA LEU A 156 -1.55 -14.20 0.69
C LEU A 156 -1.83 -13.50 -0.64
N ALA A 157 -1.89 -12.17 -0.61
CA ALA A 157 -1.98 -11.38 -1.83
C ALA A 157 -0.73 -11.66 -2.70
N PRO A 158 -0.87 -11.76 -4.02
CA PRO A 158 0.25 -12.03 -4.94
C PRO A 158 1.22 -10.83 -5.00
N GLY A 159 2.44 -11.05 -5.53
CA GLY A 159 3.39 -9.98 -5.80
C GLY A 159 2.89 -9.06 -6.92
N ALA A 160 2.46 -9.65 -8.04
CA ALA A 160 1.69 -8.97 -9.08
C ALA A 160 0.31 -9.59 -9.20
N ASP A 161 -0.73 -8.79 -9.05
CA ASP A 161 -2.09 -9.29 -9.18
C ASP A 161 -2.54 -9.41 -10.64
N ALA A 162 -1.93 -10.33 -11.40
CA ALA A 162 -2.26 -10.61 -12.80
C ALA A 162 -2.11 -12.10 -13.17
N PRO A 163 -2.83 -12.62 -14.20
CA PRO A 163 -2.82 -14.05 -14.55
C PRO A 163 -1.43 -14.65 -14.80
N TRP A 164 -0.51 -13.93 -15.46
CA TRP A 164 0.87 -14.39 -15.65
C TRP A 164 1.62 -14.68 -14.35
N TRP A 165 1.30 -13.95 -13.28
CA TRP A 165 1.92 -14.18 -11.98
C TRP A 165 1.50 -15.51 -11.37
N TYR A 166 0.25 -15.94 -11.64
CA TYR A 166 -0.28 -17.21 -11.16
C TYR A 166 0.10 -18.39 -12.06
N ASN A 167 0.14 -18.17 -13.38
CA ASN A 167 0.38 -19.20 -14.38
C ASN A 167 1.87 -19.52 -14.57
N ALA A 168 2.77 -18.60 -14.24
CA ALA A 168 4.17 -18.91 -14.13
C ALA A 168 4.34 -19.89 -12.95
N ASN A 169 4.45 -21.19 -13.25
CA ASN A 169 4.83 -22.27 -12.34
C ASN A 169 6.24 -22.05 -11.79
N ASN A 170 6.44 -20.97 -11.04
CA ASN A 170 7.73 -20.63 -10.48
C ASN A 170 7.65 -20.86 -8.98
N ASP A 171 8.05 -22.06 -8.57
CA ASP A 171 8.31 -22.38 -7.17
C ASP A 171 9.22 -21.33 -6.52
N ALA A 172 10.11 -20.68 -7.29
CA ALA A 172 10.90 -19.54 -6.83
C ALA A 172 10.08 -18.29 -6.48
N TRP A 173 9.03 -17.93 -7.25
CA TRP A 173 8.23 -16.72 -7.01
C TRP A 173 7.11 -16.94 -5.99
N ARG A 174 6.55 -18.16 -5.90
CA ARG A 174 5.68 -18.57 -4.77
C ARG A 174 6.40 -18.39 -3.43
N VAL A 175 7.68 -18.77 -3.36
CA VAL A 175 8.53 -18.57 -2.17
C VAL A 175 8.73 -17.08 -1.85
N THR A 176 8.79 -16.18 -2.83
CA THR A 176 8.95 -14.73 -2.57
C THR A 176 7.66 -14.01 -2.18
N ASN A 177 6.49 -14.52 -2.54
CA ASN A 177 5.22 -13.92 -2.12
C ASN A 177 5.04 -14.03 -0.60
N ASP A 178 5.52 -15.13 -0.02
CA ASP A 178 5.62 -15.37 1.42
C ASP A 178 6.64 -14.44 2.11
N MET A 179 7.38 -13.62 1.36
CA MET A 179 8.43 -12.75 1.87
C MET A 179 8.09 -11.25 1.80
N PHE A 180 6.89 -10.87 1.35
CA PHE A 180 6.49 -9.46 1.32
C PHE A 180 6.63 -8.85 2.72
N PRO A 181 7.47 -7.81 2.89
CA PRO A 181 7.93 -7.39 4.21
C PRO A 181 7.00 -6.36 4.85
N GLY A 182 7.13 -6.19 6.16
CA GLY A 182 6.49 -5.12 6.93
C GLY A 182 5.01 -5.33 7.25
N VAL A 183 4.22 -5.81 6.29
CA VAL A 183 2.78 -6.09 6.47
C VAL A 183 2.40 -7.43 5.83
N ASP A 184 1.55 -8.18 6.53
CA ASP A 184 0.91 -9.37 6.02
C ASP A 184 -0.35 -8.93 5.27
N ILE A 185 -0.42 -9.14 3.96
CA ILE A 185 -1.59 -8.77 3.14
C ILE A 185 -2.13 -10.00 2.47
N ARG A 186 -3.44 -10.20 2.60
CA ARG A 186 -4.18 -11.38 2.14
C ARG A 186 -5.33 -10.97 1.26
N LYS A 187 -5.39 -11.56 0.07
CA LYS A 187 -6.34 -11.15 -0.97
C LYS A 187 -7.55 -12.08 -0.93
N VAL A 188 -8.72 -11.49 -0.73
CA VAL A 188 -9.99 -12.21 -0.70
C VAL A 188 -10.39 -12.59 -2.13
N ASP A 189 -10.87 -13.81 -2.32
CA ASP A 189 -11.51 -14.21 -3.57
C ASP A 189 -12.90 -13.57 -3.66
N MET A 190 -13.04 -12.65 -4.62
CA MET A 190 -14.26 -11.88 -4.86
C MET A 190 -15.01 -12.36 -6.11
N SER A 191 -14.66 -13.53 -6.67
CA SER A 191 -15.23 -14.06 -7.91
C SER A 191 -16.76 -14.12 -7.87
N GLY A 192 -17.31 -14.87 -6.93
CA GLY A 192 -18.76 -15.02 -6.77
C GLY A 192 -19.48 -13.68 -6.52
N HIS A 193 -18.95 -12.84 -5.63
CA HIS A 193 -19.56 -11.53 -5.36
C HIS A 193 -19.58 -10.64 -6.61
N ASN A 194 -18.47 -10.51 -7.32
CA ASN A 194 -18.35 -9.65 -8.50
C ASN A 194 -19.14 -10.14 -9.72
N GLU A 195 -19.50 -11.43 -9.76
CA GLU A 195 -20.43 -11.97 -10.76
C GLU A 195 -21.86 -11.51 -10.46
N THR A 196 -22.26 -11.53 -9.18
CA THR A 196 -23.63 -11.23 -8.75
C THR A 196 -23.93 -9.76 -8.51
N SER A 197 -22.93 -8.94 -8.18
CA SER A 197 -23.11 -7.52 -7.79
C SER A 197 -23.10 -6.54 -8.97
N ARG A 198 -23.35 -7.02 -10.18
CA ARG A 198 -23.40 -6.18 -11.39
C ARG A 198 -24.64 -5.26 -11.35
N HIS A 199 -24.40 -3.96 -11.45
CA HIS A 199 -25.47 -2.98 -11.54
C HIS A 199 -26.06 -2.95 -12.96
N PRO A 200 -27.40 -2.95 -13.15
CA PRO A 200 -28.01 -3.07 -14.47
C PRO A 200 -27.72 -1.90 -15.41
N THR A 201 -27.53 -0.69 -14.86
CA THR A 201 -27.35 0.54 -15.66
C THR A 201 -25.95 1.15 -15.60
N ARG A 202 -25.02 0.60 -14.81
CA ARG A 202 -23.65 1.14 -14.71
C ARG A 202 -22.70 0.29 -15.52
N HIS A 203 -21.58 0.89 -15.95
CA HIS A 203 -20.51 0.14 -16.60
C HIS A 203 -20.05 -1.02 -15.70
N PRO A 204 -19.87 -2.25 -16.23
CA PRO A 204 -19.54 -3.42 -15.40
C PRO A 204 -18.31 -3.23 -14.49
N ALA A 205 -17.29 -2.51 -14.99
CA ALA A 205 -16.09 -2.20 -14.22
C ALA A 205 -16.36 -1.43 -12.90
N ALA A 206 -17.38 -0.55 -12.87
CA ALA A 206 -17.70 0.27 -11.70
C ALA A 206 -18.31 -0.55 -10.53
N GLY A 207 -18.90 -1.70 -10.84
CA GLY A 207 -19.44 -2.63 -9.84
C GLY A 207 -18.37 -3.48 -9.18
N ARG A 208 -17.17 -3.60 -9.76
CA ARG A 208 -16.13 -4.49 -9.24
C ARG A 208 -15.64 -4.01 -7.87
N ARG A 209 -15.47 -4.96 -6.96
CA ARG A 209 -14.87 -4.79 -5.64
C ARG A 209 -13.68 -5.72 -5.44
N GLN A 210 -12.74 -5.27 -4.62
CA GLN A 210 -11.65 -6.09 -4.09
C GLN A 210 -11.50 -5.85 -2.59
N LEU A 211 -11.49 -6.93 -1.81
CA LEU A 211 -11.12 -6.89 -0.40
C LEU A 211 -9.70 -7.45 -0.22
N CYS A 212 -8.89 -6.75 0.58
CA CYS A 212 -7.59 -7.23 1.04
C CYS A 212 -7.51 -7.06 2.56
N PHE A 213 -7.35 -8.16 3.29
CA PHE A 213 -7.00 -8.09 4.71
C PHE A 213 -5.54 -7.74 4.87
N TYR A 214 -5.21 -6.94 5.87
CA TYR A 214 -3.82 -6.63 6.18
C TYR A 214 -3.57 -6.39 7.66
N ARG A 215 -2.37 -6.71 8.12
CA ARG A 215 -1.89 -6.44 9.48
C ARG A 215 -0.38 -6.25 9.49
N LEU A 216 0.14 -5.71 10.58
CA LEU A 216 1.57 -5.48 10.76
C LEU A 216 2.34 -6.80 10.94
N ILE A 217 3.55 -6.88 10.41
CA ILE A 217 4.54 -7.92 10.75
C ILE A 217 5.46 -7.34 11.81
N VAL A 218 5.49 -7.97 12.98
CA VAL A 218 6.18 -7.47 14.18
C VAL A 218 7.04 -8.57 14.78
N ASP A 219 8.28 -8.24 15.11
CA ASP A 219 9.18 -9.11 15.88
C ASP A 219 9.04 -8.83 17.39
N ALA A 220 9.59 -9.71 18.23
CA ALA A 220 9.49 -9.59 19.68
C ALA A 220 10.10 -8.27 20.20
N GLU A 221 11.17 -7.79 19.58
CA GLU A 221 11.90 -6.58 19.96
C GLU A 221 11.10 -5.30 19.64
N SER A 222 10.40 -5.25 18.51
CA SER A 222 9.65 -4.07 18.08
C SER A 222 8.27 -3.97 18.73
N ARG A 223 7.75 -5.07 19.30
CA ARG A 223 6.38 -5.14 19.83
C ARG A 223 6.11 -4.12 20.93
N GLU A 224 7.01 -4.01 21.90
CA GLU A 224 6.85 -3.07 23.01
C GLU A 224 6.86 -1.61 22.51
N LEU A 225 7.79 -1.28 21.62
CA LEU A 225 7.91 0.06 21.06
C LEU A 225 6.66 0.45 20.25
N LEU A 226 6.22 -0.44 19.36
CA LEU A 226 5.08 -0.21 18.48
C LEU A 226 3.74 -0.17 19.22
N ASN A 227 3.66 -0.67 20.45
CA ASN A 227 2.42 -0.62 21.24
C ASN A 227 2.23 0.72 21.97
N LYS A 228 3.25 1.59 22.01
CA LYS A 228 3.12 2.95 22.59
C LYS A 228 2.15 3.81 21.78
N THR A 229 1.61 4.85 22.41
CA THR A 229 0.58 5.75 21.86
C THR A 229 1.09 7.15 21.53
N THR A 230 2.40 7.39 21.64
CA THR A 230 3.07 8.65 21.25
C THR A 230 2.85 8.94 19.77
N SER A 231 2.84 10.23 19.36
CA SER A 231 2.58 10.59 17.97
C SER A 231 3.61 10.02 16.99
N GLU A 232 4.88 9.88 17.39
CA GLU A 232 5.92 9.21 16.59
C GLU A 232 5.49 7.79 16.19
N ILE A 233 5.01 7.01 17.16
CA ILE A 233 4.60 5.62 16.94
C ILE A 233 3.29 5.56 16.16
N LEU A 234 2.34 6.46 16.41
CA LEU A 234 1.12 6.55 15.60
C LEU A 234 1.41 6.89 14.14
N ASN A 235 2.43 7.72 13.87
CA ASN A 235 2.89 8.00 12.51
C ASN A 235 3.54 6.77 11.84
N LEU A 236 4.21 5.87 12.60
CA LEU A 236 4.68 4.59 12.07
C LEU A 236 3.52 3.67 11.67
N HIS A 237 2.44 3.62 12.47
CA HIS A 237 1.24 2.87 12.11
C HIS A 237 0.51 3.46 10.90
N ALA A 238 0.39 4.79 10.85
CA ALA A 238 -0.16 5.50 9.70
C ALA A 238 0.62 5.16 8.42
N ALA A 239 1.95 5.18 8.48
CA ALA A 239 2.80 4.79 7.37
C ALA A 239 2.61 3.32 6.94
N ALA A 240 2.25 2.41 7.86
CA ALA A 240 1.93 1.02 7.52
C ALA A 240 0.62 0.92 6.72
N HIS A 241 -0.39 1.74 7.04
CA HIS A 241 -1.60 1.86 6.21
C HIS A 241 -1.29 2.38 4.81
N LEU A 242 -0.41 3.39 4.68
CA LEU A 242 0.04 3.90 3.37
C LEU A 242 0.77 2.84 2.55
N TYR A 243 1.64 2.06 3.21
CA TYR A 243 2.38 0.98 2.58
C TYR A 243 1.45 -0.12 2.06
N ALA A 244 0.43 -0.48 2.87
CA ALA A 244 -0.55 -1.48 2.49
C ALA A 244 -1.47 -1.00 1.36
N SER A 245 -1.89 0.27 1.36
CA SER A 245 -2.87 0.79 0.40
C SER A 245 -2.38 0.81 -1.05
N ASP A 246 -1.07 0.92 -1.29
CA ASP A 246 -0.46 0.91 -2.62
C ASP A 246 -0.30 -0.52 -3.19
N ARG A 247 -0.38 -1.57 -2.35
CA ARG A 247 -0.11 -2.94 -2.83
C ARG A 247 -1.26 -3.44 -3.71
N ASN A 248 -0.93 -3.83 -4.93
CA ASN A 248 -1.85 -4.39 -5.93
C ASN A 248 -3.02 -3.47 -6.36
N SER A 249 -3.06 -2.21 -5.94
CA SER A 249 -4.17 -1.28 -6.19
C SER A 249 -4.52 -1.16 -7.67
N LEU A 250 -3.56 -0.81 -8.53
CA LEU A 250 -3.82 -0.53 -9.94
C LEU A 250 -4.19 -1.78 -10.76
N PHE A 251 -3.88 -2.99 -10.27
CA PHE A 251 -4.28 -4.23 -10.95
C PHE A 251 -5.79 -4.47 -10.91
N LEU A 252 -6.50 -3.83 -9.98
CA LEU A 252 -7.95 -3.86 -9.92
C LEU A 252 -8.60 -3.33 -11.21
N ILE A 253 -7.99 -2.30 -11.81
CA ILE A 253 -8.55 -1.58 -12.97
C ILE A 253 -8.64 -2.50 -14.20
N PRO A 254 -7.55 -3.10 -14.73
CA PRO A 254 -7.66 -4.02 -15.86
C PRO A 254 -8.51 -5.26 -15.54
N ARG A 255 -8.53 -5.73 -14.28
CA ARG A 255 -9.44 -6.81 -13.86
C ARG A 255 -10.91 -6.42 -13.94
N ALA A 256 -11.24 -5.18 -13.63
CA ALA A 256 -12.60 -4.64 -13.77
C ALA A 256 -13.10 -4.65 -15.21
N HIS A 257 -12.18 -4.64 -16.18
CA HIS A 257 -12.47 -4.73 -17.60
C HIS A 257 -12.31 -6.13 -18.20
N GLY A 258 -11.92 -7.14 -17.41
CA GLY A 258 -11.60 -8.47 -17.93
C GLY A 258 -10.33 -8.52 -18.79
N LEU A 259 -9.41 -7.56 -18.58
CA LEU A 259 -8.17 -7.36 -19.36
C LEU A 259 -6.91 -7.59 -18.51
N ALA A 260 -7.03 -8.39 -17.44
CA ALA A 260 -5.95 -8.60 -16.48
C ALA A 260 -4.70 -9.26 -17.09
N ASP A 261 -4.88 -10.00 -18.18
CA ASP A 261 -3.85 -10.66 -18.98
C ASP A 261 -3.26 -9.76 -20.09
N ARG A 262 -3.79 -8.54 -20.25
CA ARG A 262 -3.47 -7.63 -21.36
C ARG A 262 -2.82 -6.34 -20.88
N ILE A 263 -2.05 -6.38 -19.81
CA ILE A 263 -1.43 -5.19 -19.22
C ILE A 263 -0.12 -4.89 -19.97
N ALA A 264 -0.07 -3.80 -20.76
CA ALA A 264 1.17 -3.34 -21.39
C ALA A 264 2.00 -2.46 -20.44
N VAL A 265 1.35 -1.53 -19.74
CA VAL A 265 1.99 -0.64 -18.77
C VAL A 265 1.07 -0.46 -17.58
N LEU A 266 1.63 -0.62 -16.38
CA LEU A 266 1.00 -0.29 -15.13
C LEU A 266 2.00 0.49 -14.26
N ALA A 267 1.66 1.72 -13.90
CA ALA A 267 2.49 2.55 -13.03
C ALA A 267 1.66 3.58 -12.27
N SER A 268 1.97 3.75 -10.98
CA SER A 268 1.41 4.82 -10.15
C SER A 268 1.85 6.19 -10.68
N LEU A 269 0.92 7.15 -10.67
CA LEU A 269 1.18 8.56 -11.00
C LEU A 269 1.05 9.43 -9.74
N SER A 270 -0.07 9.29 -9.03
CA SER A 270 -0.28 9.94 -7.73
C SER A 270 -1.05 9.05 -6.78
N HIS A 271 -0.84 9.21 -5.47
CA HIS A 271 -1.60 8.53 -4.43
C HIS A 271 -1.88 9.47 -3.26
N THR A 272 -3.15 9.60 -2.89
CA THR A 272 -3.61 10.43 -1.79
C THR A 272 -4.31 9.58 -0.75
N VAL A 273 -3.97 9.82 0.52
CA VAL A 273 -4.63 9.22 1.69
C VAL A 273 -5.05 10.31 2.65
N ILE A 274 -6.29 10.19 3.15
CA ILE A 274 -6.84 11.00 4.23
C ILE A 274 -7.14 10.06 5.39
N PHE A 275 -6.51 10.29 6.54
CA PHE A 275 -6.80 9.56 7.78
C PHE A 275 -7.92 10.27 8.56
N HIS A 276 -8.82 9.49 9.13
CA HIS A 276 -10.06 9.97 9.74
C HIS A 276 -10.08 9.76 11.25
N GLY A 277 -10.68 10.72 11.96
CA GLY A 277 -11.00 10.60 13.38
C GLY A 277 -9.78 10.58 14.30
N ASP A 278 -9.92 9.86 15.42
CA ASP A 278 -8.88 9.72 16.43
C ASP A 278 -7.66 8.94 15.90
N PRO A 279 -6.45 9.52 15.93
CA PRO A 279 -5.23 8.85 15.45
C PRO A 279 -4.89 7.57 16.23
N ALA A 280 -5.39 7.37 17.45
CA ALA A 280 -5.21 6.12 18.19
C ALA A 280 -5.82 4.92 17.44
N ARG A 281 -6.83 5.15 16.57
CA ARG A 281 -7.46 4.11 15.73
C ARG A 281 -6.54 3.59 14.62
N LEU A 282 -5.46 4.30 14.33
CA LEU A 282 -4.45 3.85 13.37
C LEU A 282 -3.58 2.72 13.93
N LYS A 283 -3.56 2.50 15.25
CA LYS A 283 -2.76 1.42 15.85
C LYS A 283 -3.11 0.06 15.24
N MET A 284 -2.08 -0.63 14.77
CA MET A 284 -2.18 -1.99 14.24
C MET A 284 -1.90 -3.09 15.27
N LEU A 285 -1.82 -2.74 16.55
CA LEU A 285 -1.64 -3.69 17.65
C LEU A 285 -2.78 -3.56 18.67
N ASP A 286 -3.22 -4.70 19.22
CA ASP A 286 -4.07 -4.72 20.41
C ASP A 286 -3.30 -4.33 21.67
N GLU A 287 -3.99 -4.26 22.80
CA GLU A 287 -3.40 -3.92 24.10
C GLU A 287 -2.28 -4.88 24.51
N GLN A 288 -2.36 -6.14 24.08
CA GLN A 288 -1.37 -7.19 24.34
C GLN A 288 -0.20 -7.16 23.34
N GLY A 289 -0.22 -6.24 22.36
CA GLY A 289 0.82 -6.09 21.35
C GLY A 289 0.71 -7.08 20.19
N ASN A 290 -0.42 -7.76 20.01
CA ASN A 290 -0.66 -8.64 18.87
C ASN A 290 -1.13 -7.84 17.65
N PRO A 291 -0.63 -8.15 16.45
CA PRO A 291 -1.13 -7.56 15.21
C PRO A 291 -2.63 -7.79 14.99
N ILE A 292 -3.39 -6.71 14.80
CA ILE A 292 -4.82 -6.76 14.47
C ILE A 292 -5.06 -6.55 12.98
N TRP A 293 -6.18 -7.07 12.50
CA TRP A 293 -6.56 -6.99 11.11
C TRP A 293 -7.26 -5.68 10.74
N PHE A 294 -6.91 -5.19 9.56
CA PHE A 294 -7.64 -4.19 8.82
C PHE A 294 -8.07 -4.78 7.48
N VAL A 295 -9.05 -4.15 6.83
CA VAL A 295 -9.46 -4.50 5.48
C VAL A 295 -9.44 -3.28 4.58
N GLN A 296 -8.80 -3.42 3.42
CA GLN A 296 -8.90 -2.46 2.34
C GLN A 296 -10.04 -2.90 1.43
N GLU A 297 -11.07 -2.06 1.35
CA GLU A 297 -12.17 -2.21 0.41
C GLU A 297 -11.91 -1.28 -0.78
N ALA A 298 -11.67 -1.86 -1.96
CA ALA A 298 -11.22 -1.14 -3.14
C ALA A 298 -12.16 -1.27 -4.34
N TRP A 299 -12.23 -0.22 -5.16
CA TRP A 299 -12.96 -0.17 -6.43
C TRP A 299 -12.27 0.76 -7.43
N THR A 300 -12.82 0.85 -8.64
CA THR A 300 -12.44 1.85 -9.65
C THR A 300 -13.66 2.63 -10.09
N SER A 301 -13.53 3.96 -10.12
CA SER A 301 -14.61 4.87 -10.51
C SER A 301 -14.53 5.27 -11.98
N ASN A 302 -13.33 5.33 -12.55
CA ASN A 302 -13.10 5.75 -13.93
C ASN A 302 -11.79 5.18 -14.48
N SER A 303 -11.76 4.90 -15.79
CA SER A 303 -10.55 4.59 -16.52
C SER A 303 -10.72 4.92 -18.00
N GLY A 304 -9.66 5.42 -18.63
CA GLY A 304 -9.65 5.85 -20.02
C GLY A 304 -8.41 6.67 -20.35
N ALA A 305 -8.19 6.98 -21.63
CA ALA A 305 -7.07 7.82 -22.09
C ALA A 305 -5.68 7.39 -21.55
N GLY A 306 -5.47 6.08 -21.34
CA GLY A 306 -4.22 5.53 -20.82
C GLY A 306 -4.02 5.70 -19.31
N ARG A 307 -5.07 6.02 -18.56
CA ARG A 307 -5.09 6.14 -17.09
C ARG A 307 -6.28 5.42 -16.45
N GLY A 308 -6.25 5.28 -15.14
CA GLY A 308 -7.41 4.89 -14.35
C GLY A 308 -7.29 5.29 -12.89
N CYS A 309 -8.44 5.47 -12.27
CA CYS A 309 -8.60 5.86 -10.88
C CYS A 309 -8.92 4.62 -10.03
N HIS A 310 -8.09 4.38 -9.03
CA HIS A 310 -8.35 3.43 -7.96
C HIS A 310 -8.77 4.19 -6.70
N GLU A 311 -9.80 3.70 -6.02
CA GLU A 311 -10.31 4.26 -4.77
C GLU A 311 -10.43 3.16 -3.73
N SER A 312 -10.21 3.48 -2.46
CA SER A 312 -10.46 2.53 -1.38
C SER A 312 -10.82 3.16 -0.05
N ARG A 313 -11.46 2.38 0.81
CA ARG A 313 -11.62 2.65 2.25
C ARG A 313 -10.77 1.65 3.04
N LEU A 314 -10.13 2.13 4.09
CA LEU A 314 -9.36 1.31 5.02
C LEU A 314 -10.16 1.19 6.32
N TRP A 315 -10.49 -0.04 6.70
CA TRP A 315 -11.34 -0.34 7.83
C TRP A 315 -10.57 -1.10 8.90
N ASN A 316 -10.74 -0.73 10.17
CA ASN A 316 -10.42 -1.63 11.27
C ASN A 316 -11.42 -2.80 11.23
N TYR A 317 -10.93 -4.03 11.07
CA TYR A 317 -11.80 -5.17 10.81
C TYR A 317 -12.69 -5.52 12.00
N LYS A 318 -12.19 -5.34 13.23
CA LYS A 318 -12.94 -5.71 14.44
C LYS A 318 -13.95 -4.63 14.85
N SER A 319 -13.56 -3.36 14.79
CA SER A 319 -14.44 -2.26 15.20
C SER A 319 -15.33 -1.74 14.08
N GLY A 320 -15.02 -2.07 12.82
CA GLY A 320 -15.73 -1.59 11.64
C GLY A 320 -15.63 -0.08 11.40
N ARG A 321 -14.63 0.56 12.00
CA ARG A 321 -14.34 1.98 11.75
C ARG A 321 -13.47 2.14 10.51
N VAL A 322 -13.91 3.02 9.60
CA VAL A 322 -13.08 3.52 8.51
C VAL A 322 -12.02 4.45 9.09
N VAL A 323 -10.76 4.07 8.96
CA VAL A 323 -9.61 4.84 9.45
C VAL A 323 -8.99 5.70 8.38
N ALA A 324 -9.20 5.38 7.10
CA ALA A 324 -8.72 6.20 5.99
C ALA A 324 -9.53 6.03 4.70
N SER A 325 -9.48 7.06 3.85
CA SER A 325 -9.91 7.00 2.45
C SER A 325 -8.70 7.20 1.55
N THR A 326 -8.65 6.48 0.43
CA THR A 326 -7.55 6.55 -0.53
C THR A 326 -8.05 6.76 -1.94
N ILE A 327 -7.28 7.50 -2.73
CA ILE A 327 -7.45 7.66 -4.17
C ILE A 327 -6.07 7.58 -4.84
N GLN A 328 -6.00 6.94 -6.00
CA GLN A 328 -4.76 6.73 -6.74
C GLN A 328 -5.00 6.89 -8.23
N ASP A 329 -4.25 7.80 -8.85
CA ASP A 329 -4.16 7.89 -10.31
C ASP A 329 -3.03 6.98 -10.80
N GLY A 330 -3.34 6.14 -11.78
CA GLY A 330 -2.40 5.21 -12.37
C GLY A 330 -2.40 5.31 -13.88
N MET A 331 -1.22 5.22 -14.48
CA MET A 331 -1.07 4.91 -15.89
C MET A 331 -1.47 3.45 -16.11
N VAL A 332 -2.51 3.24 -16.91
CA VAL A 332 -3.04 1.92 -17.27
C VAL A 332 -3.12 1.86 -18.78
N ARG A 333 -2.25 1.05 -19.41
CA ARG A 333 -2.22 0.88 -20.86
C ARG A 333 -2.37 -0.58 -21.24
N ILE A 334 -3.27 -0.82 -22.19
CA ILE A 334 -3.51 -2.11 -22.83
C ILE A 334 -2.82 -2.08 -24.21
N PRO A 335 -2.22 -3.20 -24.69
CA PRO A 335 -1.66 -3.26 -26.03
C PRO A 335 -2.68 -2.86 -27.09
N ARG A 336 -2.24 -2.08 -28.09
CA ARG A 336 -3.08 -1.74 -29.25
C ARG A 336 -3.33 -2.95 -30.16
N ASP A 337 -2.34 -3.83 -30.26
CA ASP A 337 -2.42 -5.07 -31.02
C ASP A 337 -2.89 -6.21 -30.10
N PRO A 338 -4.03 -6.85 -30.39
CA PRO A 338 -4.54 -7.95 -29.60
C PRO A 338 -3.62 -9.19 -29.57
N GLY A 339 -2.77 -9.39 -30.57
CA GLY A 339 -1.83 -10.52 -30.63
C GLY A 339 -0.52 -10.28 -29.86
N ARG A 340 -0.29 -9.06 -29.37
CA ARG A 340 0.96 -8.71 -28.70
C ARG A 340 0.99 -9.25 -27.26
N VAL A 341 1.84 -10.25 -27.04
CA VAL A 341 2.19 -10.72 -25.70
C VAL A 341 2.87 -9.58 -24.91
N PRO A 342 2.34 -9.16 -23.74
CA PRO A 342 2.95 -8.08 -22.98
C PRO A 342 4.36 -8.42 -22.50
N LYS A 343 5.22 -7.41 -22.35
CA LYS A 343 6.62 -7.59 -21.91
C LYS A 343 6.75 -8.37 -20.59
N TYR A 344 5.81 -8.19 -19.67
CA TYR A 344 5.79 -8.90 -18.37
C TYR A 344 5.62 -10.41 -18.55
N TYR A 345 4.82 -10.85 -19.52
CA TYR A 345 4.67 -12.27 -19.87
C TYR A 345 5.97 -12.82 -20.48
N GLN A 346 6.60 -12.08 -21.40
CA GLN A 346 7.88 -12.48 -22.00
C GLN A 346 8.99 -12.63 -20.96
N GLN A 347 9.04 -11.71 -19.99
CA GLN A 347 9.99 -11.77 -18.88
C GLN A 347 9.73 -12.96 -17.95
N ALA A 348 8.46 -13.25 -17.66
CA ALA A 348 8.07 -14.42 -16.87
C ALA A 348 8.45 -15.73 -17.61
N GLU A 349 8.18 -15.83 -18.91
CA GLU A 349 8.59 -16.97 -19.75
C GLU A 349 10.11 -17.15 -19.79
N THR A 350 10.86 -16.06 -19.98
CA THR A 350 12.34 -16.11 -19.99
C THR A 350 12.89 -16.58 -18.63
N ALA A 351 12.30 -16.11 -17.53
CA ALA A 351 12.66 -16.55 -16.18
C ALA A 351 12.28 -18.02 -15.91
N LEU A 352 11.23 -18.54 -16.54
CA LEU A 352 10.87 -19.97 -16.45
C LEU A 352 11.85 -20.84 -17.25
N GLN A 353 12.29 -20.38 -18.42
CA GLN A 353 13.27 -21.08 -19.26
C GLN A 353 14.65 -21.21 -18.58
N SER A 354 15.08 -20.18 -17.84
CA SER A 354 16.36 -20.21 -17.12
C SER A 354 16.38 -21.10 -15.87
N VAL A 355 15.21 -21.35 -15.27
CA VAL A 355 15.06 -22.27 -14.12
C VAL A 355 14.93 -23.72 -14.59
N SER A 356 14.31 -23.96 -15.76
CA SER A 356 14.13 -25.30 -16.34
C SER A 356 15.35 -25.82 -17.12
N ASN A 357 16.24 -24.92 -17.54
CA ASN A 357 17.55 -25.25 -18.12
C ASN A 357 18.64 -24.46 -17.39
N PRO A 358 19.15 -24.94 -16.24
CA PRO A 358 20.33 -24.33 -15.64
C PRO A 358 21.50 -24.54 -16.58
N SER A 359 21.95 -23.48 -17.26
CA SER A 359 23.22 -23.52 -17.99
C SER A 359 24.30 -24.06 -17.06
N PRO A 360 25.10 -25.07 -17.47
CA PRO A 360 26.23 -25.52 -16.66
C PRO A 360 27.16 -24.31 -16.53
N LYS A 361 27.25 -23.77 -15.31
CA LYS A 361 28.22 -22.71 -15.02
C LYS A 361 29.61 -23.29 -15.26
N LEU A 362 30.32 -22.73 -16.23
CA LEU A 362 31.77 -22.86 -16.38
C LEU A 362 32.47 -22.09 -15.26
#